data_AF-A0A0C3MZ34-F1
#
_entry.id   AF-A0A0C3MZ34-F1
#
_cell.length_a   1.000
_cell.length_b   1.000
_cell.length_c   1.000
_cell.angle_alpha   90.00
_cell.angle_beta   90.00
_cell.angle_gamma   90.00
#
_symmetry.space_group_name_H-M   'P 1'
#
loop_
_entity.id
_entity.type
_entity.pdbx_description
1 polymer ?
#
loop_
_entity_poly.entity_id
_entity_poly.type
_entity_poly.pdbx_seq_one_letter_code
_entity_poly.pdbx_strand_id
1 'polypeptide(L)'
;PLPQPPPEEFENTVAVDTISSNPHLFQVITPINVDHFEELLHDHPNQNFIQSICCGLCEGFWPYMHTHHCDWPPTWDNSCCPLKSAEEIEFINTQVEKEIAKGCFSKDFRPNLLLGMYSMPIHAV
;
A
#
# COMPACT_ATOMS: atom_id res chain seq x y z
N PRO A 1 -4.59 -11.17 18.59
CA PRO A 1 -4.01 -10.02 17.84
C PRO A 1 -4.02 -10.37 16.35
N LEU A 2 -4.10 -9.37 15.48
CA LEU A 2 -3.89 -9.61 14.05
C LEU A 2 -2.41 -9.95 13.79
N PRO A 3 -2.12 -10.83 12.82
CA PRO A 3 -0.76 -11.18 12.46
C PRO A 3 -0.05 -9.96 11.86
N GLN A 4 1.19 -9.75 12.28
CA GLN A 4 2.10 -8.77 11.69
C GLN A 4 2.78 -9.37 10.45
N PRO A 5 3.39 -8.53 9.59
CA PRO A 5 4.29 -9.02 8.56
C PRO A 5 5.38 -9.92 9.17
N PRO A 6 5.79 -11.00 8.49
CA PRO A 6 6.95 -11.77 8.86
C PRO A 6 8.20 -10.87 9.00
N PRO A 7 9.12 -11.14 9.96
CA PRO A 7 10.33 -10.34 10.15
C PRO A 7 11.16 -10.16 8.87
N GLU A 8 11.13 -11.16 7.99
CA GLU A 8 11.86 -11.17 6.73
C GLU A 8 11.44 -10.00 5.82
N GLU A 9 10.18 -9.56 5.86
CA GLU A 9 9.70 -8.41 5.07
C GLU A 9 10.42 -7.11 5.42
N PHE A 10 10.88 -6.97 6.67
CA PHE A 10 11.64 -5.81 7.13
C PHE A 10 13.12 -5.89 6.71
N GLU A 11 13.58 -7.04 6.22
CA GLU A 11 14.93 -7.22 5.65
C GLU A 11 14.99 -6.74 4.19
N ASN A 12 13.86 -6.47 3.54
CA ASN A 12 13.79 -5.79 2.24
C ASN A 12 14.16 -4.31 2.37
N THR A 13 15.42 -4.03 2.69
CA THR A 13 15.96 -2.68 2.88
C THR A 13 15.65 -1.76 1.71
N VAL A 14 15.66 -2.29 0.48
CA VAL A 14 15.32 -1.53 -0.73
C VAL A 14 13.88 -0.99 -0.69
N ALA A 15 12.90 -1.81 -0.33
CA ALA A 15 11.52 -1.39 -0.20
C ALA A 15 11.31 -0.49 1.02
N VAL A 16 11.89 -0.86 2.18
CA VAL A 16 11.79 -0.09 3.44
C VAL A 16 12.37 1.32 3.27
N ASP A 17 13.54 1.46 2.64
CA ASP A 17 14.18 2.75 2.38
C ASP A 17 13.31 3.61 1.44
N THR A 18 12.71 2.99 0.43
CA THR A 18 11.82 3.68 -0.51
C THR A 18 10.55 4.17 0.17
N ILE A 19 9.92 3.34 1.01
CA ILE A 19 8.73 3.72 1.81
C ILE A 19 9.08 4.88 2.74
N SER A 20 10.17 4.74 3.50
CA SER A 20 10.61 5.73 4.49
C SER A 20 10.98 7.08 3.85
N SER A 21 11.59 7.04 2.66
CA SER A 21 12.00 8.25 1.93
C SER A 21 10.84 8.94 1.20
N ASN A 22 9.72 8.25 0.98
CA ASN A 22 8.59 8.75 0.18
C ASN A 22 7.24 8.59 0.90
N PRO A 23 7.07 9.12 2.13
CA PRO A 23 5.83 8.93 2.90
C PRO A 23 4.59 9.50 2.18
N HIS A 24 4.77 10.49 1.32
CA HIS A 24 3.71 11.08 0.51
C HIS A 24 3.12 10.12 -0.55
N LEU A 25 3.85 9.07 -0.93
CA LEU A 25 3.39 8.03 -1.87
C LEU A 25 2.66 6.88 -1.16
N PHE A 26 2.97 6.64 0.12
CA PHE A 26 2.48 5.48 0.89
C PHE A 26 1.68 5.93 2.11
N GLN A 27 0.69 6.79 1.87
CA GLN A 27 -0.14 7.32 2.96
C GLN A 27 -1.13 6.27 3.45
N VAL A 28 -1.13 6.01 4.75
CA VAL A 28 -2.17 5.23 5.42
C VAL A 28 -3.29 6.19 5.82
N ILE A 29 -4.36 6.22 5.02
CA ILE A 29 -5.52 7.07 5.29
C ILE A 29 -6.62 6.21 5.91
N THR A 30 -7.03 6.57 7.12
CA THR A 30 -8.18 5.96 7.80
C THR A 30 -9.20 7.04 8.17
N PRO A 31 -10.50 6.81 7.93
CA PRO A 31 -11.55 7.72 8.40
C PRO A 31 -11.81 7.59 9.92
N ILE A 32 -11.18 6.60 10.58
CA ILE A 32 -11.34 6.33 12.00
C ILE A 32 -10.37 7.20 12.79
N ASN A 33 -10.87 7.94 13.78
CA ASN A 33 -10.01 8.59 14.78
C ASN A 33 -9.43 7.49 15.69
N VAL A 34 -8.17 7.11 15.43
CA VAL A 34 -7.52 5.99 16.13
C VAL A 34 -7.33 6.28 17.61
N ASP A 35 -6.95 7.51 17.97
CA ASP A 35 -6.77 7.91 19.37
C ASP A 35 -8.08 7.74 20.17
N HIS A 36 -9.20 8.22 19.61
CA HIS A 36 -10.50 8.09 20.25
C HIS A 36 -11.01 6.64 20.25
N PHE A 37 -10.71 5.88 19.19
CA PHE A 37 -11.04 4.46 19.13
C PHE A 37 -10.32 3.67 20.22
N GLU A 38 -9.04 3.94 20.45
CA GLU A 38 -8.25 3.33 21.51
C GLU A 38 -8.77 3.73 22.91
N GLU A 39 -9.08 5.01 23.12
CA GLU A 39 -9.67 5.52 24.37
C GLU A 39 -10.99 4.82 24.72
N LEU A 40 -11.90 4.68 23.74
CA LEU A 40 -13.19 4.00 23.94
C LEU A 40 -13.02 2.52 24.31
N LEU A 41 -11.89 1.91 23.96
CA LEU A 41 -11.63 0.49 24.15
C LEU A 41 -10.55 0.20 25.20
N HIS A 42 -10.12 1.19 25.99
CA HIS A 42 -9.05 1.03 26.98
C HIS A 42 -9.34 -0.04 28.05
N ASP A 43 -10.62 -0.23 28.42
CA ASP A 43 -11.07 -1.25 29.38
C ASP A 43 -11.41 -2.60 28.74
N HIS A 44 -11.21 -2.75 27.42
CA HIS A 44 -11.55 -3.98 26.73
C HIS A 44 -10.66 -5.15 27.22
N PRO A 45 -11.21 -6.34 27.52
CA PRO A 45 -10.45 -7.45 28.11
C PRO A 45 -9.36 -8.02 27.19
N ASN A 46 -9.42 -7.75 25.89
CA ASN A 46 -8.43 -8.19 24.90
C ASN A 46 -7.59 -7.02 24.36
N GLN A 47 -6.84 -6.35 25.24
CA GLN A 47 -6.00 -5.20 24.88
C GLN A 47 -5.00 -5.52 23.77
N ASN A 48 -4.39 -6.71 23.77
CA ASN A 48 -3.47 -7.13 22.72
C ASN A 48 -4.11 -7.12 21.32
N PHE A 49 -5.41 -7.43 21.23
CA PHE A 49 -6.12 -7.34 19.96
C PHE A 49 -6.41 -5.88 19.59
N ILE A 50 -6.85 -5.06 20.54
CA ILE A 50 -7.11 -3.62 20.29
C ILE A 50 -5.84 -2.92 19.81
N GLN A 51 -4.72 -3.11 20.48
CA GLN A 51 -3.42 -2.56 20.09
C GLN A 51 -3.02 -2.99 18.67
N SER A 52 -3.24 -4.27 18.31
CA SER A 52 -2.94 -4.73 16.95
C SER A 52 -3.85 -4.08 15.88
N ILE A 53 -5.08 -3.72 16.24
CA ILE A 53 -6.00 -3.00 15.35
C ILE A 53 -5.56 -1.54 15.22
N CYS A 54 -5.25 -0.86 16.32
CA CYS A 54 -4.75 0.52 16.30
C CYS A 54 -3.47 0.64 15.48
N CYS A 55 -2.52 -0.28 15.68
CA CYS A 55 -1.32 -0.37 14.86
C CYS A 55 -1.66 -0.51 13.37
N GLY A 56 -2.54 -1.43 12.99
CA GLY A 56 -2.93 -1.60 11.58
C GLY A 56 -3.73 -0.42 11.00
N LEU A 57 -4.45 0.35 11.82
CA LEU A 57 -5.13 1.57 11.37
C LEU A 57 -4.15 2.73 11.13
N CYS A 58 -3.03 2.77 11.85
CA CYS A 58 -1.99 3.80 11.70
C CYS A 58 -0.94 3.44 10.63
N GLU A 59 -0.55 2.17 10.56
CA GLU A 59 0.59 1.68 9.77
C GLU A 59 0.15 0.80 8.58
N GLY A 60 -1.12 0.43 8.52
CA GLY A 60 -1.70 -0.43 7.48
C GLY A 60 -1.78 -1.90 7.91
N PHE A 61 -2.68 -2.65 7.26
CA PHE A 61 -2.85 -4.08 7.50
C PHE A 61 -2.10 -4.90 6.46
N TRP A 62 -1.09 -5.63 6.91
CA TRP A 62 -0.25 -6.49 6.06
C TRP A 62 -0.21 -7.95 6.57
N PRO A 63 -1.37 -8.59 6.79
CA PRO A 63 -1.40 -9.93 7.38
C PRO A 63 -0.83 -10.96 6.39
N TYR A 64 0.12 -11.77 6.84
CA TYR A 64 0.70 -12.87 6.06
C TYR A 64 1.37 -12.45 4.74
N MET A 65 1.82 -11.19 4.64
CA MET A 65 2.56 -10.74 3.47
C MET A 65 3.87 -11.55 3.37
N HIS A 66 4.14 -12.12 2.20
CA HIS A 66 5.42 -12.73 1.89
C HIS A 66 5.87 -12.27 0.51
N THR A 67 6.61 -11.17 0.45
CA THR A 67 7.12 -10.58 -0.79
C THR A 67 8.47 -11.16 -1.21
N HIS A 68 9.15 -11.88 -0.31
CA HIS A 68 10.43 -12.53 -0.56
C HIS A 68 10.29 -13.87 -1.30
N HIS A 69 9.98 -13.83 -2.59
CA HIS A 69 10.28 -14.95 -3.47
C HIS A 69 11.71 -14.78 -4.01
N CYS A 70 12.63 -15.68 -3.62
CA CYS A 70 14.08 -15.57 -3.87
C CYS A 70 14.51 -15.34 -5.32
N ASP A 71 13.63 -15.58 -6.29
CA ASP A 71 13.93 -15.44 -7.72
C ASP A 71 13.40 -14.12 -8.34
N TRP A 72 12.70 -13.30 -7.56
CA TRP A 72 12.08 -12.09 -8.09
C TRP A 72 13.05 -10.89 -8.07
N PRO A 73 13.08 -10.07 -9.13
CA PRO A 73 13.95 -8.91 -9.17
C PRO A 73 13.46 -7.84 -8.18
N PRO A 74 14.34 -7.00 -7.63
CA PRO A 74 13.95 -5.99 -6.62
C PRO A 74 12.92 -4.98 -7.13
N THR A 75 12.85 -4.77 -8.45
CA THR A 75 11.87 -3.88 -9.09
C THR A 75 11.47 -4.51 -10.41
N TRP A 76 10.18 -4.45 -10.74
CA TRP A 76 9.66 -4.97 -12.00
C TRP A 76 8.65 -4.02 -12.62
N ASP A 77 8.91 -3.60 -13.86
CA ASP A 77 8.03 -2.67 -14.57
C ASP A 77 7.39 -3.30 -15.82
N ASN A 78 6.08 -3.59 -15.75
CA ASN A 78 5.28 -4.05 -16.90
C ASN A 78 4.60 -2.89 -17.67
N SER A 79 5.02 -1.64 -17.49
CA SER A 79 4.46 -0.48 -18.22
C SER A 79 4.60 -0.57 -19.75
N CYS A 80 5.45 -1.48 -20.24
CA CYS A 80 5.67 -1.74 -21.66
C CYS A 80 4.48 -2.41 -22.39
N CYS A 81 3.43 -2.81 -21.66
CA CYS A 81 2.19 -3.36 -22.23
C CYS A 81 1.07 -2.31 -22.25
N PRO A 82 0.98 -1.46 -23.29
CA PRO A 82 -0.06 -0.43 -23.35
C PRO A 82 -1.45 -1.03 -23.57
N LEU A 83 -2.46 -0.27 -23.14
CA LEU A 83 -3.87 -0.53 -23.44
C LEU A 83 -4.12 -0.46 -24.95
N LYS A 84 -5.10 -1.23 -25.43
CA LYS A 84 -5.28 -1.49 -26.86
C LYS A 84 -6.13 -0.42 -27.53
N SER A 85 -7.08 0.17 -26.80
CA SER A 85 -8.03 1.14 -27.35
C SER A 85 -7.98 2.49 -26.63
N ALA A 86 -8.41 3.56 -27.32
CA ALA A 86 -8.53 4.89 -26.73
C ALA A 86 -9.59 4.93 -25.61
N GLU A 87 -10.66 4.13 -25.74
CA GLU A 87 -11.73 4.03 -24.75
C GLU A 87 -11.24 3.39 -23.45
N GLU A 88 -10.42 2.33 -23.54
CA GLU A 88 -9.78 1.69 -22.38
C GLU A 88 -8.88 2.68 -21.63
N ILE A 89 -8.11 3.49 -22.37
CA ILE A 89 -7.22 4.51 -21.82
C ILE A 89 -8.03 5.60 -21.09
N GLU A 90 -9.07 6.13 -21.73
CA GLU A 90 -9.92 7.16 -21.14
C GLU A 90 -10.63 6.64 -19.88
N PHE A 91 -11.13 5.41 -19.93
CA PHE A 91 -11.76 4.77 -18.77
C PHE A 91 -10.78 4.65 -17.60
N ILE A 92 -9.58 4.10 -17.82
CA ILE A 92 -8.58 3.92 -16.75
C ILE A 92 -8.13 5.26 -16.20
N ASN A 93 -7.84 6.26 -17.04
CA ASN A 93 -7.47 7.60 -16.58
C ASN A 93 -8.57 8.21 -15.71
N THR A 94 -9.83 8.08 -16.12
CA THR A 94 -10.97 8.58 -15.33
C THR A 94 -11.07 7.87 -13.97
N GLN A 95 -10.78 6.57 -13.88
CA GLN A 95 -10.76 5.87 -12.58
C GLN A 95 -9.58 6.32 -11.72
N VAL A 96 -8.38 6.46 -12.31
CA VAL A 96 -7.20 6.95 -11.60
C VAL A 96 -7.45 8.33 -11.00
N GLU A 97 -8.04 9.26 -11.76
CA GLU A 97 -8.38 10.59 -11.25
C GLU A 97 -9.35 10.53 -10.06
N LYS A 98 -10.36 9.65 -10.11
CA LYS A 98 -11.30 9.45 -9.00
C LYS A 98 -10.60 8.91 -7.76
N GLU A 99 -9.69 7.95 -7.90
CA GLU A 99 -8.96 7.36 -6.78
C GLU A 99 -7.93 8.34 -6.19
N ILE A 100 -7.28 9.16 -7.02
CA ILE A 100 -6.44 10.27 -6.55
C ILE A 100 -7.28 11.29 -5.77
N ALA A 101 -8.46 11.66 -6.27
CA ALA A 101 -9.35 12.61 -5.60
C ALA A 101 -9.84 12.11 -4.23
N LYS A 102 -9.95 10.79 -4.05
CA LYS A 102 -10.27 10.15 -2.76
C LYS A 102 -9.05 9.98 -1.84
N GLY A 103 -7.84 10.23 -2.34
CA GLY A 103 -6.59 9.98 -1.61
C GLY A 103 -6.20 8.49 -1.56
N CYS A 104 -6.89 7.61 -2.30
CA CYS A 104 -6.53 6.20 -2.38
C CYS A 104 -5.22 5.99 -3.15
N PHE A 105 -5.02 6.79 -4.21
CA PHE A 105 -3.79 6.78 -5.01
C PHE A 105 -2.95 8.02 -4.73
N SER A 106 -1.63 7.85 -4.76
CA SER A 106 -0.71 8.98 -4.77
C SER A 106 -0.85 9.79 -6.05
N LYS A 107 -0.35 11.03 -6.03
CA LYS A 107 -0.10 11.76 -7.27
C LYS A 107 0.95 11.02 -8.10
N ASP A 108 0.91 11.28 -9.40
CA ASP A 108 1.92 10.82 -10.35
C ASP A 108 3.32 11.33 -9.92
N PHE A 109 4.30 10.43 -9.84
CA PHE A 109 5.66 10.74 -9.41
C PHE A 109 6.71 10.66 -10.52
N ARG A 110 6.42 9.98 -11.65
CA ARG A 110 7.21 9.90 -12.91
C ARG A 110 8.74 9.70 -12.81
N PRO A 111 9.40 9.48 -13.98
CA PRO A 111 8.96 8.63 -15.06
C PRO A 111 9.25 7.14 -14.76
N ASN A 112 10.09 6.87 -13.77
CA ASN A 112 10.55 5.54 -13.44
C ASN A 112 9.96 5.08 -12.12
N LEU A 113 9.71 3.78 -12.04
CA LEU A 113 9.34 3.13 -10.82
C LEU A 113 10.48 3.27 -9.79
N LEU A 114 10.16 3.54 -8.52
CA LEU A 114 11.17 3.57 -7.45
C LEU A 114 11.61 2.13 -7.12
N LEU A 115 12.74 1.99 -6.46
CA LEU A 115 13.25 0.67 -6.11
C LEU A 115 12.29 -0.06 -5.14
N GLY A 116 12.20 -1.39 -5.23
CA GLY A 116 11.27 -2.17 -4.42
C GLY A 116 9.82 -2.20 -4.94
N MET A 117 9.47 -1.36 -5.91
CA MET A 117 8.12 -1.30 -6.47
C MET A 117 7.92 -2.25 -7.66
N TYR A 118 6.67 -2.63 -7.88
CA TYR A 118 6.24 -3.48 -8.99
C TYR A 118 5.07 -2.81 -9.72
N SER A 119 5.14 -2.80 -11.05
CA SER A 119 4.05 -2.38 -11.93
C SER A 119 3.45 -3.61 -12.59
N MET A 120 2.15 -3.81 -12.41
CA MET A 120 1.40 -4.94 -13.00
C MET A 120 0.55 -4.43 -14.16
N PRO A 121 0.35 -5.24 -15.21
CA PRO A 121 -0.48 -4.84 -16.34
C PRO A 121 -1.93 -4.62 -15.88
N ILE A 122 -2.53 -3.52 -16.36
CA ILE A 122 -3.91 -3.14 -16.07
C ILE A 122 -4.74 -3.32 -17.35
N HIS A 123 -5.99 -3.76 -17.22
CA HIS A 123 -6.95 -3.88 -18.32
C HIS A 123 -8.31 -3.35 -17.87
N ALA A 124 -9.07 -2.76 -18.80
CA ALA A 124 -10.44 -2.30 -18.58
C ALA A 124 -11.42 -3.34 -19.15
N VAL A 125 -12.46 -3.67 -18.39
CA VAL A 125 -13.50 -4.66 -18.74
C VAL A 125 -14.88 -4.03 -18.83
#